data_AF-A0A7K2AWG4-F1
#
_entry.id   AF-A0A7K2AWG4-F1
#
_cell.length_a   1.000
_cell.length_b   1.000
_cell.length_c   1.000
_cell.angle_alpha   90.00
_cell.angle_beta   90.00
_cell.angle_gamma   90.00
#
_symmetry.space_group_name_H-M   'P 1'
#
loop_
_entity.id
_entity.type
_entity.pdbx_description
1 polymer ?
#
loop_
_entity_poly.entity_id
_entity_poly.type
_entity_poly.pdbx_seq_one_letter_code
_entity_poly.pdbx_strand_id
1 'polypeptide(L)'
;MTMSRLGPQPTEVLDRSTKLRFRWNGKRFDGFEGDTIASALAAAGEHVFSRSMKYHRPRGILTADYWDPNLMVQVGDDPNVRAGNRLLEAGMDVRAQNVWPSLHRDIKAANSLFGRFLTAGFYYKTFMRPAWLWPTYERVLATFAPGGKIDLDTPHRYHDKRYMHPDVVVAGAGPAGIEAALAAAAAGARVLLVEHEHAVGGHLRYSSSDSDQAVLAELRAALDASDVEVLTNSTVTGRYEDNWLGIVQRNHPIAVERLIKARAKVLVAAPGLIERPYVFS
;
A
#
# COMPACT_ATOMS: atom_id res chain seq x y z
N MET A 1 -27.31 1.24 -3.63
CA MET A 1 -26.10 2.08 -3.51
C MET A 1 -25.99 2.84 -4.81
N THR A 2 -26.12 4.15 -4.78
CA THR A 2 -25.82 5.00 -5.94
C THR A 2 -24.32 4.86 -6.21
N MET A 3 -23.94 4.21 -7.31
CA MET A 3 -22.55 4.17 -7.73
C MET A 3 -22.07 5.60 -7.98
N SER A 4 -21.01 6.01 -7.30
CA SER A 4 -20.36 7.31 -7.46
C SER A 4 -19.28 7.28 -8.55
N ARG A 5 -19.01 6.10 -9.15
CA ARG A 5 -17.97 5.94 -10.17
C ARG A 5 -18.30 6.74 -11.43
N LEU A 6 -17.32 7.53 -11.87
CA LEU A 6 -17.38 8.24 -13.13
C LEU A 6 -17.41 7.25 -14.33
N GLY A 7 -17.87 7.76 -15.47
CA GLY A 7 -17.71 7.08 -16.76
C GLY A 7 -16.22 6.89 -17.12
N PRO A 8 -15.92 6.18 -18.23
CA PRO A 8 -14.55 5.95 -18.67
C PRO A 8 -13.71 7.24 -18.70
N GLN A 9 -12.47 7.15 -18.22
CA GLN A 9 -11.54 8.28 -18.15
C GLN A 9 -10.27 7.95 -18.96
N PRO A 10 -9.64 8.92 -19.65
CA PRO A 10 -8.47 8.66 -20.49
C PRO A 10 -7.29 7.99 -19.76
N THR A 11 -7.12 8.28 -18.47
CA THR A 11 -6.01 7.77 -17.63
C THR A 11 -6.42 6.60 -16.75
N GLU A 12 -7.62 6.04 -16.92
CA GLU A 12 -8.04 4.90 -16.10
C GLU A 12 -7.25 3.64 -16.44
N VAL A 13 -6.92 2.86 -15.43
CA VAL A 13 -6.19 1.58 -15.55
C VAL A 13 -7.12 0.38 -15.34
N LEU A 14 -8.43 0.60 -15.44
CA LEU A 14 -9.45 -0.38 -15.12
C LEU A 14 -9.84 -1.19 -16.34
N ASP A 15 -9.94 -2.50 -16.20
CA ASP A 15 -10.68 -3.33 -17.13
C ASP A 15 -12.16 -3.39 -16.70
N ARG A 16 -12.98 -2.55 -17.32
CA ARG A 16 -14.42 -2.45 -17.05
C ARG A 16 -15.21 -3.67 -17.54
N SER A 17 -14.63 -4.53 -18.37
CA SER A 17 -15.28 -5.76 -18.83
C SER A 17 -15.24 -6.86 -17.76
N THR A 18 -14.24 -6.82 -16.88
CA THR A 18 -14.03 -7.83 -15.84
C THR A 18 -14.49 -7.32 -14.48
N LYS A 19 -15.69 -7.74 -14.08
CA LYS A 19 -16.31 -7.35 -12.80
C LYS A 19 -15.88 -8.28 -11.66
N LEU A 20 -15.34 -7.71 -10.59
CA LEU A 20 -14.89 -8.44 -9.41
C LEU A 20 -15.87 -8.24 -8.25
N ARG A 21 -16.32 -9.33 -7.63
CA ARG A 21 -17.20 -9.31 -6.45
C ARG A 21 -16.39 -9.52 -5.19
N PHE A 22 -16.61 -8.71 -4.16
CA PHE A 22 -15.93 -8.83 -2.87
C PHE A 22 -16.86 -8.47 -1.71
N ARG A 23 -16.37 -8.58 -0.48
CA ARG A 23 -17.08 -8.18 0.73
C ARG A 23 -16.35 -7.06 1.45
N TRP A 24 -17.12 -6.11 1.98
CA TRP A 24 -16.64 -5.10 2.91
C TRP A 24 -17.53 -5.07 4.14
N ASN A 25 -16.95 -5.35 5.31
CA ASN A 25 -17.67 -5.45 6.58
C ASN A 25 -18.92 -6.36 6.48
N GLY A 26 -18.78 -7.49 5.78
CA GLY A 26 -19.83 -8.49 5.58
C GLY A 26 -20.83 -8.21 4.44
N LYS A 27 -20.89 -6.97 3.94
CA LYS A 27 -21.77 -6.58 2.82
C LYS A 27 -21.08 -6.85 1.49
N ARG A 28 -21.85 -7.18 0.45
CA ARG A 28 -21.32 -7.43 -0.90
C ARG A 28 -21.10 -6.11 -1.64
N PHE A 29 -19.97 -6.01 -2.31
CA PHE A 29 -19.58 -4.90 -3.17
C PHE A 29 -19.05 -5.43 -4.50
N ASP A 30 -19.02 -4.53 -5.47
CA ASP A 30 -18.55 -4.78 -6.82
C ASP A 30 -17.44 -3.78 -7.15
N GLY A 31 -16.40 -4.25 -7.83
CA GLY A 31 -15.36 -3.44 -8.46
C GLY A 31 -15.00 -4.01 -9.83
N PHE A 32 -13.93 -3.48 -10.41
CA PHE A 32 -13.40 -3.92 -11.69
C PHE A 32 -11.95 -4.39 -11.54
N GLU A 33 -11.47 -5.19 -12.48
CA GLU A 33 -10.05 -5.50 -12.53
C GLU A 33 -9.22 -4.22 -12.75
N GLY A 34 -8.10 -4.12 -12.04
CA GLY A 34 -7.30 -2.90 -11.93
C GLY A 34 -7.71 -1.96 -10.79
N ASP A 35 -8.88 -2.15 -10.16
CA ASP A 35 -9.18 -1.41 -8.93
C ASP A 35 -8.22 -1.81 -7.80
N THR A 36 -7.94 -0.87 -6.91
CA THR A 36 -7.49 -1.19 -5.55
C THR A 36 -8.70 -1.37 -4.63
N ILE A 37 -8.50 -1.97 -3.46
CA ILE A 37 -9.56 -2.08 -2.45
C ILE A 37 -10.16 -0.69 -2.15
N ALA A 38 -9.32 0.34 -2.03
CA ALA A 38 -9.77 1.69 -1.75
C ALA A 38 -10.55 2.31 -2.91
N SER A 39 -10.09 2.16 -4.17
CA SER A 39 -10.80 2.73 -5.33
C SER A 39 -12.17 2.09 -5.55
N ALA A 40 -12.27 0.77 -5.37
CA ALA A 40 -13.53 0.04 -5.47
C ALA A 40 -14.56 0.49 -4.42
N LEU A 41 -14.12 0.65 -3.17
CA LEU A 41 -14.97 1.13 -2.08
C LEU A 41 -15.39 2.60 -2.27
N ALA A 42 -14.45 3.47 -2.65
CA ALA A 42 -14.75 4.88 -2.93
C ALA A 42 -15.79 5.03 -4.06
N ALA A 43 -15.66 4.22 -5.11
CA ALA A 43 -16.62 4.15 -6.21
C ALA A 43 -18.02 3.62 -5.83
N ALA A 44 -18.10 2.91 -4.71
CA ALA A 44 -19.36 2.48 -4.11
C ALA A 44 -19.94 3.50 -3.10
N GLY A 45 -19.29 4.66 -2.94
CA GLY A 45 -19.71 5.73 -2.04
C GLY A 45 -19.20 5.60 -0.60
N GLU A 46 -18.23 4.72 -0.34
CA GLU A 46 -17.59 4.64 0.97
C GLU A 46 -16.57 5.77 1.15
N HIS A 47 -16.76 6.56 2.22
CA HIS A 47 -15.88 7.69 2.56
C HIS A 47 -15.09 7.49 3.85
N VAL A 48 -15.48 6.49 4.66
CA VAL A 48 -14.83 6.17 5.92
C VAL A 48 -14.26 4.77 5.81
N PHE A 49 -12.96 4.64 6.03
CA PHE A 49 -12.21 3.40 5.87
C PHE A 49 -11.66 2.89 7.19
N SER A 50 -11.35 3.81 8.11
CA SER A 50 -10.80 3.49 9.42
C SER A 50 -11.21 4.52 10.47
N ARG A 51 -10.79 4.28 11.71
CA ARG A 51 -10.93 5.18 12.85
C ARG A 51 -9.56 5.51 13.43
N SER A 52 -9.37 6.75 13.88
CA SER A 52 -8.10 7.16 14.47
C SER A 52 -7.80 6.36 15.75
N MET A 53 -6.54 5.95 15.91
CA MET A 53 -6.07 5.08 17.00
C MET A 53 -6.64 5.42 18.38
N LYS A 54 -6.53 6.69 18.79
CA LYS A 54 -6.86 7.11 20.16
C LYS A 54 -8.29 7.63 20.32
N TYR A 55 -8.72 8.44 19.37
CA TYR A 55 -9.97 9.22 19.48
C TYR A 55 -11.11 8.62 18.65
N HIS A 56 -10.85 7.57 17.89
CA HIS A 56 -11.81 6.92 17.00
C HIS A 56 -12.54 7.89 16.05
N ARG A 57 -11.82 8.95 15.63
CA ARG A 57 -12.33 9.92 14.65
C ARG A 57 -12.48 9.21 13.29
N PRO A 58 -13.57 9.46 12.53
CA PRO A 58 -13.68 8.96 11.16
C PRO A 58 -12.45 9.34 10.34
N ARG A 59 -11.91 8.39 9.58
CA ARG A 59 -10.79 8.61 8.66
C ARG A 59 -11.14 8.07 7.28
N GLY A 60 -10.96 8.92 6.27
CA GLY A 60 -11.13 8.59 4.87
C GLY A 60 -9.80 8.56 4.12
N ILE A 61 -9.88 8.46 2.80
CA ILE A 61 -8.73 8.59 1.88
C ILE A 61 -8.07 9.96 2.09
N LEU A 62 -6.73 9.97 2.16
CA LEU A 62 -5.92 11.18 2.18
C LEU A 62 -5.04 11.28 0.93
N THR A 63 -4.28 10.22 0.61
CA THR A 63 -3.33 10.18 -0.51
C THR A 63 -3.71 9.13 -1.56
N ALA A 64 -4.55 8.15 -1.21
CA ALA A 64 -4.99 7.07 -2.08
C ALA A 64 -3.86 6.18 -2.63
N ASP A 65 -2.70 6.17 -1.98
CA ASP A 65 -1.52 5.39 -2.37
C ASP A 65 -1.13 4.38 -1.26
N TYR A 66 0.05 3.74 -1.41
CA TYR A 66 0.58 2.85 -0.39
C TYR A 66 0.85 3.54 0.96
N TRP A 67 1.21 4.82 0.93
CA TRP A 67 1.59 5.60 2.11
C TRP A 67 0.41 6.22 2.85
N ASP A 68 -0.81 6.00 2.37
CA ASP A 68 -2.01 6.55 3.00
C ASP A 68 -2.09 6.10 4.48
N PRO A 69 -2.15 7.05 5.44
CA PRO A 69 -2.13 6.74 6.85
C PRO A 69 -3.45 6.15 7.36
N ASN A 70 -4.52 6.26 6.58
CA ASN A 70 -5.88 5.91 6.98
C ASN A 70 -6.38 4.63 6.32
N LEU A 71 -5.78 4.19 5.22
CA LEU A 71 -6.25 3.05 4.41
C LEU A 71 -5.64 1.71 4.84
N MET A 72 -5.65 1.41 6.14
CA MET A 72 -5.29 0.09 6.65
C MET A 72 -6.54 -0.75 6.91
N VAL A 73 -6.66 -1.91 6.24
CA VAL A 73 -7.78 -2.86 6.38
C VAL A 73 -7.29 -4.27 6.71
N GLN A 74 -8.20 -5.13 7.16
CA GLN A 74 -7.98 -6.57 7.27
C GLN A 74 -8.49 -7.23 5.98
N VAL A 75 -7.71 -8.10 5.34
CA VAL A 75 -8.15 -8.90 4.19
C VAL A 75 -8.03 -10.37 4.54
N GLY A 76 -9.15 -11.06 4.78
CA GLY A 76 -9.12 -12.43 5.27
C GLY A 76 -8.36 -12.55 6.59
N ASP A 77 -7.23 -13.25 6.56
CA ASP A 77 -6.26 -13.47 7.65
C ASP A 77 -5.16 -12.41 7.71
N ASP A 78 -5.01 -11.57 6.68
CA ASP A 78 -3.93 -10.59 6.54
C ASP A 78 -4.29 -9.23 7.20
N PRO A 79 -3.62 -8.84 8.30
CA PRO A 79 -3.89 -7.58 8.98
C PRO A 79 -3.08 -6.42 8.39
N ASN A 80 -3.56 -5.19 8.59
CA ASN A 80 -2.88 -3.95 8.24
C ASN A 80 -2.55 -3.79 6.74
N VAL A 81 -3.33 -4.44 5.88
CA VAL A 81 -3.22 -4.33 4.42
C VAL A 81 -3.47 -2.89 3.97
N ARG A 82 -2.60 -2.37 3.10
CA ARG A 82 -2.72 -1.03 2.51
C ARG A 82 -3.75 -1.05 1.39
N ALA A 83 -5.00 -0.68 1.70
CA ALA A 83 -6.10 -0.70 0.75
C ALA A 83 -5.90 0.26 -0.45
N GLY A 84 -5.10 1.31 -0.28
CA GLY A 84 -4.77 2.26 -1.36
C GLY A 84 -3.90 1.64 -2.47
N ASN A 85 -3.14 0.59 -2.18
CA ASN A 85 -2.23 -0.05 -3.13
C ASN A 85 -2.58 -1.53 -3.40
N ARG A 86 -3.21 -2.25 -2.46
CA ARG A 86 -3.63 -3.64 -2.69
C ARG A 86 -4.70 -3.70 -3.78
N LEU A 87 -4.39 -4.38 -4.89
CA LEU A 87 -5.34 -4.66 -5.96
C LEU A 87 -6.52 -5.48 -5.45
N LEU A 88 -7.69 -5.21 -6.01
CA LEU A 88 -8.89 -5.95 -5.74
C LEU A 88 -8.82 -7.33 -6.41
N GLU A 89 -9.18 -8.37 -5.67
CA GLU A 89 -9.32 -9.73 -6.19
C GLU A 89 -10.74 -10.24 -5.95
N ALA A 90 -11.24 -11.09 -6.83
CA ALA A 90 -12.55 -11.71 -6.68
C ALA A 90 -12.60 -12.55 -5.38
N GLY A 91 -13.66 -12.38 -4.61
CA GLY A 91 -13.91 -13.13 -3.37
C GLY A 91 -13.22 -12.56 -2.13
N MET A 92 -12.47 -11.47 -2.22
CA MET A 92 -11.84 -10.84 -1.05
C MET A 92 -12.86 -10.56 0.07
N ASP A 93 -12.49 -10.88 1.31
CA ASP A 93 -13.22 -10.49 2.51
C ASP A 93 -12.47 -9.38 3.25
N VAL A 94 -12.88 -8.15 3.00
CA VAL A 94 -12.24 -6.94 3.52
C VAL A 94 -13.01 -6.43 4.73
N ARG A 95 -12.30 -6.06 5.80
CA ARG A 95 -12.90 -5.58 7.05
C ARG A 95 -12.14 -4.39 7.61
N ALA A 96 -12.87 -3.47 8.24
CA ALA A 96 -12.27 -2.40 9.01
C ALA A 96 -11.57 -2.97 10.26
N GLN A 97 -10.52 -2.29 10.70
CA GLN A 97 -9.71 -2.69 11.84
C GLN A 97 -9.92 -1.74 13.01
N ASN A 98 -9.74 -2.25 14.24
CA ASN A 98 -9.88 -1.47 15.47
C ASN A 98 -11.20 -0.65 15.57
N VAL A 99 -12.34 -1.29 15.27
CA VAL A 99 -13.68 -0.66 15.37
C VAL A 99 -14.65 -1.54 16.17
N TRP A 100 -15.54 -0.93 16.96
CA TRP A 100 -16.57 -1.68 17.69
C TRP A 100 -17.84 -0.86 18.00
N PRO A 101 -19.06 -1.38 17.79
CA PRO A 101 -19.38 -2.64 17.10
C PRO A 101 -19.19 -2.59 15.58
N SER A 102 -19.10 -1.40 14.97
CA SER A 102 -18.91 -1.26 13.52
C SER A 102 -18.17 0.04 13.18
N LEU A 103 -17.71 0.15 11.93
CA LEU A 103 -17.01 1.33 11.44
C LEU A 103 -17.85 2.62 11.54
N HIS A 104 -19.16 2.56 11.29
CA HIS A 104 -20.04 3.74 11.36
C HIS A 104 -20.59 4.00 12.77
N ARG A 105 -20.79 2.95 13.56
CA ARG A 105 -21.24 3.02 14.96
C ARG A 105 -20.10 2.53 15.85
N ASP A 106 -19.10 3.38 16.06
CA ASP A 106 -17.96 3.09 16.93
C ASP A 106 -18.16 3.73 18.31
N ILE A 107 -18.44 2.92 19.33
CA ILE A 107 -18.69 3.40 20.70
C ILE A 107 -17.40 3.95 21.33
N LYS A 108 -16.23 3.48 20.89
CA LYS A 108 -14.94 4.00 21.36
C LYS A 108 -14.71 5.47 20.98
N ALA A 109 -15.53 6.05 20.08
CA ALA A 109 -15.54 7.48 19.81
C ALA A 109 -15.86 8.34 21.05
N ALA A 110 -16.51 7.77 22.08
CA ALA A 110 -16.70 8.43 23.37
C ALA A 110 -15.38 8.82 24.07
N ASN A 111 -14.25 8.18 23.73
CA ASN A 111 -12.92 8.55 24.22
C ASN A 111 -12.55 10.00 23.93
N SER A 112 -13.14 10.61 22.90
CA SER A 112 -12.97 12.03 22.60
C SER A 112 -13.45 12.95 23.73
N LEU A 113 -14.48 12.55 24.49
CA LEU A 113 -15.02 13.32 25.62
C LEU A 113 -14.07 13.34 26.82
N PHE A 114 -13.27 12.29 26.99
CA PHE A 114 -12.28 12.15 28.07
C PHE A 114 -10.84 12.38 27.58
N GLY A 115 -10.67 12.84 26.33
CA GLY A 115 -9.39 12.90 25.63
C GLY A 115 -8.30 13.73 26.35
N ARG A 116 -8.72 14.70 27.18
CA ARG A 116 -7.85 15.54 28.02
C ARG A 116 -7.15 14.75 29.14
N PHE A 117 -7.72 13.64 29.60
CA PHE A 117 -7.16 12.79 30.66
C PHE A 117 -6.31 11.63 30.11
N LEU A 118 -6.53 11.23 28.87
CA LEU A 118 -5.79 10.16 28.19
C LEU A 118 -4.49 10.69 27.57
N THR A 119 -3.61 11.35 28.32
CA THR A 119 -2.34 11.85 27.76
C THR A 119 -1.44 10.73 27.25
N ALA A 120 -0.50 11.04 26.35
CA ALA A 120 0.44 10.04 25.85
C ALA A 120 1.18 9.36 27.01
N GLY A 121 1.18 8.03 27.06
CA GLY A 121 1.77 7.26 28.15
C GLY A 121 0.90 7.09 29.40
N PHE A 122 -0.35 7.59 29.42
CA PHE A 122 -1.30 7.36 30.53
C PHE A 122 -1.41 5.88 30.90
N TYR A 123 -1.54 5.02 29.89
CA TYR A 123 -1.70 3.58 30.11
C TYR A 123 -0.52 2.96 30.86
N TYR A 124 0.71 3.35 30.50
CA TYR A 124 1.93 2.89 31.17
C TYR A 124 2.07 3.43 32.59
N LYS A 125 1.66 4.68 32.84
CA LYS A 125 1.78 5.29 34.17
C LYS A 125 0.73 4.78 35.16
N THR A 126 -0.48 4.55 34.70
CA THR A 126 -1.63 4.23 35.57
C THR A 126 -1.81 2.73 35.78
N PHE A 127 -1.52 1.89 34.76
CA PHE A 127 -1.83 0.46 34.82
C PHE A 127 -0.61 -0.46 35.03
N MET A 128 0.61 0.06 35.19
CA MET A 128 1.76 -0.79 35.55
C MET A 128 1.84 -1.10 37.06
N ARG A 129 1.02 -0.45 37.89
CA ARG A 129 0.96 -0.69 39.34
C ARG A 129 -0.49 -0.80 39.83
N PRO A 130 -0.80 -1.76 40.72
CA PRO A 130 0.10 -2.80 41.24
C PRO A 130 0.36 -3.91 40.22
N ALA A 131 1.59 -4.45 40.20
CA ALA A 131 2.05 -5.38 39.16
C ALA A 131 1.22 -6.67 39.04
N TRP A 132 0.61 -7.13 40.13
CA TRP A 132 -0.24 -8.33 40.12
C TRP A 132 -1.54 -8.15 39.32
N LEU A 133 -2.02 -6.91 39.11
CA LEU A 133 -3.17 -6.62 38.25
C LEU A 133 -2.79 -6.49 36.77
N TRP A 134 -1.50 -6.51 36.44
CA TRP A 134 -1.02 -6.37 35.06
C TRP A 134 -1.69 -7.35 34.07
N PRO A 135 -1.85 -8.66 34.35
CA PRO A 135 -2.49 -9.57 33.40
C PRO A 135 -3.95 -9.17 33.07
N THR A 136 -4.66 -8.58 34.03
CA THR A 136 -6.03 -8.09 33.83
C THR A 136 -6.03 -6.80 33.00
N TYR A 137 -5.14 -5.86 33.35
CA TYR A 137 -5.00 -4.61 32.61
C TYR A 137 -4.56 -4.85 31.17
N GLU A 138 -3.60 -5.74 30.95
CA GLU A 138 -3.13 -6.14 29.62
C GLU A 138 -4.26 -6.70 28.77
N ARG A 139 -5.09 -7.62 29.31
CA ARG A 139 -6.25 -8.14 28.58
C ARG A 139 -7.20 -7.05 28.15
N VAL A 140 -7.49 -6.08 29.02
CA VAL A 140 -8.37 -4.95 28.69
C VAL A 140 -7.70 -4.03 27.66
N LEU A 141 -6.45 -3.62 27.90
CA LEU A 141 -5.71 -2.70 27.04
C LEU A 141 -5.44 -3.28 25.65
N ALA A 142 -5.21 -4.59 25.53
CA ALA A 142 -5.07 -5.29 24.26
C ALA A 142 -6.32 -5.14 23.37
N THR A 143 -7.52 -5.01 23.94
CA THR A 143 -8.73 -4.74 23.14
C THR A 143 -8.80 -3.32 22.57
N PHE A 144 -7.96 -2.40 23.07
CA PHE A 144 -7.77 -1.05 22.56
C PHE A 144 -6.50 -0.90 21.70
N ALA A 145 -5.72 -1.98 21.54
CA ALA A 145 -4.56 -1.97 20.67
C ALA A 145 -5.01 -1.69 19.22
N PRO A 146 -4.39 -0.71 18.55
CA PRO A 146 -4.71 -0.41 17.17
C PRO A 146 -4.20 -1.51 16.24
N GLY A 147 -4.92 -1.71 15.14
CA GLY A 147 -4.51 -2.62 14.06
C GLY A 147 -5.45 -3.79 13.86
N GLY A 148 -5.03 -4.68 12.97
CA GLY A 148 -5.75 -5.91 12.63
C GLY A 148 -5.57 -7.02 13.63
N LYS A 149 -6.25 -8.13 13.35
CA LYS A 149 -6.12 -9.35 14.12
C LYS A 149 -5.17 -10.29 13.38
N ILE A 150 -4.16 -10.74 14.09
CA ILE A 150 -3.26 -11.78 13.61
C ILE A 150 -3.97 -13.11 13.84
N ASP A 151 -4.09 -13.90 12.77
CA ASP A 151 -4.53 -15.28 12.86
C ASP A 151 -3.31 -16.19 13.00
N LEU A 152 -3.19 -16.85 14.16
CA LEU A 152 -2.07 -17.73 14.49
C LEU A 152 -2.13 -19.07 13.75
N ASP A 153 -3.28 -19.42 13.21
CA ASP A 153 -3.49 -20.65 12.44
C ASP A 153 -3.33 -20.43 10.92
N THR A 154 -2.91 -19.23 10.51
CA THR A 154 -2.63 -18.89 9.11
C THR A 154 -1.62 -19.88 8.51
N PRO A 155 -1.95 -20.59 7.42
CA PRO A 155 -1.03 -21.56 6.83
C PRO A 155 0.20 -20.86 6.27
N HIS A 156 1.37 -21.49 6.46
CA HIS A 156 2.59 -21.02 5.83
C HIS A 156 2.46 -21.08 4.31
N ARG A 157 2.69 -19.93 3.66
CA ARG A 157 2.72 -19.82 2.21
C ARG A 157 4.17 -19.90 1.71
N TYR A 158 4.34 -20.19 0.43
CA TYR A 158 5.68 -20.27 -0.16
C TYR A 158 6.29 -18.87 -0.36
N HIS A 159 7.52 -18.70 0.12
CA HIS A 159 8.33 -17.49 -0.04
C HIS A 159 9.67 -17.87 -0.67
N ASP A 160 10.16 -17.01 -1.56
CA ASP A 160 11.36 -17.30 -2.34
C ASP A 160 12.48 -16.27 -2.11
N LYS A 161 13.71 -16.63 -2.52
CA LYS A 161 14.85 -15.72 -2.56
C LYS A 161 15.63 -15.87 -3.86
N ARG A 162 16.07 -14.75 -4.43
CA ARG A 162 16.92 -14.71 -5.64
C ARG A 162 18.16 -13.86 -5.38
N TYR A 163 19.30 -14.30 -5.88
CA TYR A 163 20.54 -13.52 -5.84
C TYR A 163 20.81 -12.94 -7.22
N MET A 164 21.17 -11.67 -7.30
CA MET A 164 21.40 -10.96 -8.56
C MET A 164 22.63 -10.07 -8.47
N HIS A 165 23.30 -9.88 -9.61
CA HIS A 165 24.48 -9.01 -9.73
C HIS A 165 24.32 -8.07 -10.94
N PRO A 166 23.29 -7.21 -10.96
CA PRO A 166 23.15 -6.22 -12.02
C PRO A 166 24.30 -5.21 -11.95
N ASP A 167 24.63 -4.57 -13.07
CA ASP A 167 25.60 -3.48 -13.06
C ASP A 167 24.98 -2.23 -12.45
N VAL A 168 23.73 -1.92 -12.82
CA VAL A 168 22.98 -0.77 -12.32
C VAL A 168 21.62 -1.23 -11.78
N VAL A 169 21.26 -0.77 -10.59
CA VAL A 169 19.88 -0.82 -10.10
C VAL A 169 19.32 0.58 -10.09
N VAL A 170 18.11 0.75 -10.65
CA VAL A 170 17.36 2.00 -10.59
C VAL A 170 16.14 1.80 -9.69
N ALA A 171 16.04 2.60 -8.62
CA ALA A 171 14.95 2.54 -7.66
C ALA A 171 13.91 3.63 -7.96
N GLY A 172 12.76 3.23 -8.50
CA GLY A 172 11.66 4.08 -8.96
C GLY A 172 11.60 4.16 -10.49
N ALA A 173 10.44 3.87 -11.07
CA ALA A 173 10.17 3.91 -12.51
C ALA A 173 9.25 5.07 -12.90
N GLY A 174 9.46 6.25 -12.30
CA GLY A 174 9.01 7.51 -12.88
C GLY A 174 9.87 7.93 -14.07
N PRO A 175 9.55 9.04 -14.75
CA PRO A 175 10.28 9.47 -15.96
C PRO A 175 11.79 9.53 -15.78
N ALA A 176 12.27 10.10 -14.66
CA ALA A 176 13.70 10.16 -14.36
C ALA A 176 14.36 8.77 -14.21
N GLY A 177 13.66 7.81 -13.61
CA GLY A 177 14.18 6.45 -13.41
C GLY A 177 14.18 5.64 -14.71
N ILE A 178 13.14 5.80 -15.52
CA ILE A 178 13.06 5.16 -16.84
C ILE A 178 14.20 5.64 -17.73
N GLU A 179 14.40 6.95 -17.84
CA GLU A 179 15.49 7.56 -18.62
C GLU A 179 16.87 7.10 -18.12
N ALA A 180 17.08 7.06 -16.80
CA ALA A 180 18.33 6.57 -16.23
C ALA A 180 18.59 5.09 -16.54
N ALA A 181 17.53 4.26 -16.52
CA ALA A 181 17.63 2.86 -16.85
C ALA A 181 17.96 2.64 -18.34
N LEU A 182 17.27 3.35 -19.23
CA LEU A 182 17.49 3.29 -20.68
C LEU A 182 18.90 3.78 -21.05
N ALA A 183 19.36 4.89 -20.48
CA ALA A 183 20.70 5.40 -20.71
C ALA A 183 21.79 4.43 -20.24
N ALA A 184 21.60 3.81 -19.07
CA ALA A 184 22.54 2.80 -18.56
C ALA A 184 22.55 1.54 -19.45
N ALA A 185 21.38 1.10 -19.93
CA ALA A 185 21.26 -0.04 -20.84
C ALA A 185 21.91 0.25 -22.20
N ALA A 186 21.70 1.45 -22.76
CA ALA A 186 22.34 1.90 -24.00
C ALA A 186 23.88 1.95 -23.88
N ALA A 187 24.41 2.18 -22.67
CA ALA A 187 25.83 2.09 -22.36
C ALA A 187 26.33 0.63 -22.15
N GLY A 188 25.47 -0.37 -22.35
CA GLY A 188 25.80 -1.79 -22.23
C GLY A 188 25.76 -2.36 -20.81
N ALA A 189 25.19 -1.64 -19.84
CA ALA A 189 25.05 -2.14 -18.47
C ALA A 189 23.88 -3.14 -18.36
N ARG A 190 24.01 -4.16 -17.49
CA ARG A 190 22.85 -4.97 -17.09
C ARG A 190 22.05 -4.19 -16.04
N VAL A 191 20.86 -3.76 -16.40
CA VAL A 191 20.03 -2.86 -15.59
C VAL A 191 18.86 -3.60 -14.98
N LEU A 192 18.63 -3.35 -13.69
CA LEU A 192 17.41 -3.74 -12.99
C LEU A 192 16.65 -2.47 -12.57
N LEU A 193 15.48 -2.25 -13.15
CA LEU A 193 14.57 -1.15 -12.81
C LEU A 193 13.50 -1.67 -11.83
N VAL A 194 13.37 -1.05 -10.67
CA VAL A 194 12.49 -1.51 -9.59
C VAL A 194 11.43 -0.45 -9.31
N GLU A 195 10.15 -0.84 -9.42
CA GLU A 195 8.98 0.01 -9.19
C GLU A 195 8.08 -0.57 -8.09
N HIS A 196 7.75 0.27 -7.11
CA HIS A 196 6.91 -0.11 -5.99
C HIS A 196 5.44 -0.29 -6.38
N GLU A 197 4.96 0.49 -7.34
CA GLU A 197 3.61 0.41 -7.87
C GLU A 197 3.44 -0.71 -8.90
N HIS A 198 2.18 -1.00 -9.26
CA HIS A 198 1.85 -2.09 -10.21
C HIS A 198 2.24 -1.80 -11.66
N ALA A 199 2.60 -0.56 -12.00
CA ALA A 199 3.01 -0.17 -13.34
C ALA A 199 4.00 1.01 -13.33
N VAL A 200 4.85 1.06 -14.34
CA VAL A 200 5.82 2.14 -14.58
C VAL A 200 5.14 3.43 -15.06
N GLY A 201 5.86 4.55 -14.91
CA GLY A 201 5.44 5.89 -15.33
C GLY A 201 5.42 6.93 -14.21
N GLY A 202 5.46 6.49 -12.95
CA GLY A 202 5.39 7.36 -11.78
C GLY A 202 4.21 8.34 -11.85
N HIS A 203 4.46 9.62 -11.56
CA HIS A 203 3.43 10.66 -11.52
C HIS A 203 2.75 10.95 -12.87
N LEU A 204 3.39 10.64 -14.01
CA LEU A 204 2.78 10.83 -15.34
C LEU A 204 1.51 10.01 -15.51
N ARG A 205 1.37 8.90 -14.78
CA ARG A 205 0.16 8.07 -14.77
C ARG A 205 -1.08 8.80 -14.24
N TYR A 206 -0.88 9.87 -13.46
CA TYR A 206 -1.97 10.62 -12.82
C TYR A 206 -2.30 11.94 -13.56
N SER A 207 -1.49 12.34 -14.53
CA SER A 207 -1.71 13.56 -15.31
C SER A 207 -2.67 13.29 -16.45
N SER A 208 -3.72 14.10 -16.60
CA SER A 208 -4.64 14.04 -17.74
C SER A 208 -4.19 14.87 -18.94
N SER A 209 -2.96 15.42 -18.92
CA SER A 209 -2.42 16.20 -20.04
C SER A 209 -2.01 15.30 -21.19
N ASP A 210 -2.42 15.64 -22.42
CA ASP A 210 -2.02 14.92 -23.64
C ASP A 210 -0.49 14.88 -23.81
N SER A 211 0.21 15.94 -23.40
CA SER A 211 1.68 15.99 -23.44
C SER A 211 2.31 14.91 -22.55
N ASP A 212 1.79 14.77 -21.33
CA ASP A 212 2.33 13.87 -20.32
C ASP A 212 2.01 12.42 -20.68
N GLN A 213 0.83 12.20 -21.27
CA GLN A 213 0.43 10.89 -21.79
C GLN A 213 1.29 10.47 -22.98
N ALA A 214 1.63 11.41 -23.89
CA ALA A 214 2.55 11.12 -24.99
C ALA A 214 3.94 10.73 -24.49
N VAL A 215 4.49 11.47 -23.52
CA VAL A 215 5.78 11.15 -22.89
C VAL A 215 5.73 9.79 -22.19
N LEU A 216 4.66 9.49 -21.45
CA LEU A 216 4.50 8.19 -20.79
C LEU A 216 4.46 7.03 -21.80
N ALA A 217 3.76 7.20 -22.92
CA ALA A 217 3.68 6.19 -23.97
C ALA A 217 5.04 5.94 -24.62
N GLU A 218 5.81 7.01 -24.91
CA GLU A 218 7.16 6.93 -25.46
C GLU A 218 8.11 6.19 -24.52
N LEU A 219 8.12 6.56 -23.22
CA LEU A 219 8.96 5.92 -22.22
C LEU A 219 8.66 4.43 -22.03
N ARG A 220 7.37 4.05 -22.07
CA ARG A 220 6.96 2.64 -22.01
C ARG A 220 7.41 1.87 -23.23
N ALA A 221 7.19 2.42 -24.43
CA ALA A 221 7.63 1.79 -25.68
C ALA A 221 9.16 1.61 -25.71
N ALA A 222 9.92 2.59 -25.21
CA ALA A 222 11.36 2.50 -25.12
C ALA A 222 11.82 1.42 -24.12
N LEU A 223 11.15 1.29 -22.96
CA LEU A 223 11.42 0.20 -22.02
C LEU A 223 11.13 -1.17 -22.63
N ASP A 224 9.98 -1.33 -23.27
CA ASP A 224 9.57 -2.58 -23.91
C ASP A 224 10.52 -3.01 -25.03
N ALA A 225 11.16 -2.04 -25.70
CA ALA A 225 12.17 -2.27 -26.73
C ALA A 225 13.60 -2.47 -26.20
N SER A 226 13.81 -2.38 -24.88
CA SER A 226 15.13 -2.48 -24.24
C SER A 226 15.36 -3.81 -23.54
N ASP A 227 16.62 -4.10 -23.19
CA ASP A 227 17.01 -5.27 -22.38
C ASP A 227 16.94 -5.01 -20.86
N VAL A 228 16.27 -3.94 -20.41
CA VAL A 228 16.13 -3.60 -18.99
C VAL A 228 15.21 -4.61 -18.29
N GLU A 229 15.68 -5.26 -17.22
CA GLU A 229 14.80 -6.08 -16.38
C GLU A 229 13.95 -5.17 -15.47
N VAL A 230 12.62 -5.19 -15.66
CA VAL A 230 11.69 -4.36 -14.89
C VAL A 230 10.94 -5.20 -13.85
N LEU A 231 10.96 -4.76 -12.59
CA LEU A 231 10.20 -5.36 -11.49
C LEU A 231 9.18 -4.36 -10.96
N THR A 232 7.90 -4.58 -11.24
CA THR A 232 6.78 -3.84 -10.63
C THR A 232 6.30 -4.50 -9.35
N ASN A 233 5.47 -3.79 -8.57
CA ASN A 233 5.01 -4.23 -7.25
C ASN A 233 6.19 -4.74 -6.38
N SER A 234 7.31 -4.01 -6.44
CA SER A 234 8.59 -4.40 -5.90
C SER A 234 9.27 -3.23 -5.21
N THR A 235 9.68 -3.41 -3.95
CA THR A 235 10.25 -2.32 -3.14
C THR A 235 11.73 -2.56 -2.90
N VAL A 236 12.60 -1.60 -3.25
CA VAL A 236 13.96 -1.54 -2.71
C VAL A 236 13.85 -1.14 -1.23
N THR A 237 14.00 -2.10 -0.31
CA THR A 237 13.76 -1.90 1.12
C THR A 237 14.95 -1.26 1.83
N GLY A 238 16.15 -1.40 1.29
CA GLY A 238 17.35 -0.85 1.89
C GLY A 238 18.59 -1.05 1.03
N ARG A 239 19.54 -0.13 1.20
CA ARG A 239 20.91 -0.21 0.70
C ARG A 239 21.85 -0.42 1.88
N TYR A 240 22.73 -1.40 1.75
CA TYR A 240 23.76 -1.72 2.72
C TYR A 240 25.15 -1.57 2.08
N GLU A 241 26.19 -1.90 2.85
CA GLU A 241 27.60 -1.82 2.43
C GLU A 241 27.82 -2.43 1.05
N ASP A 242 28.72 -1.85 0.24
CA ASP A 242 29.06 -2.26 -1.13
C ASP A 242 27.89 -2.31 -2.13
N ASN A 243 26.84 -1.51 -1.93
CA ASN A 243 25.61 -1.53 -2.75
C ASN A 243 24.90 -2.89 -2.72
N TRP A 244 24.67 -3.41 -1.53
CA TRP A 244 23.85 -4.61 -1.33
C TRP A 244 22.45 -4.10 -1.17
N LEU A 245 21.51 -4.59 -1.96
CA LEU A 245 20.16 -4.08 -2.01
C LEU A 245 19.22 -5.22 -1.64
N GLY A 246 18.39 -4.98 -0.63
CA GLY A 246 17.22 -5.80 -0.36
C GLY A 246 16.07 -5.31 -1.23
N ILE A 247 15.48 -6.19 -2.02
CA ILE A 247 14.31 -5.89 -2.85
C ILE A 247 13.23 -6.93 -2.55
N VAL A 248 12.03 -6.47 -2.19
CA VAL A 248 10.88 -7.35 -1.95
C VAL A 248 9.94 -7.27 -3.13
N GLN A 249 9.88 -8.33 -3.93
CA GLN A 249 8.96 -8.48 -5.06
C GLN A 249 7.68 -9.18 -4.60
N ARG A 250 6.52 -8.53 -4.82
CA ARG A 250 5.20 -9.05 -4.43
C ARG A 250 4.35 -9.52 -5.61
N ASN A 251 4.83 -9.33 -6.83
CA ASN A 251 4.21 -9.86 -8.05
C ASN A 251 5.07 -11.01 -8.59
N HIS A 252 4.86 -12.22 -8.05
CA HIS A 252 5.54 -13.44 -8.49
C HIS A 252 4.55 -14.60 -8.65
N PRO A 253 4.60 -15.39 -9.74
CA PRO A 253 3.60 -16.43 -10.02
C PRO A 253 3.54 -17.58 -9.01
N ILE A 254 4.65 -17.86 -8.31
CA ILE A 254 4.76 -19.05 -7.45
C ILE A 254 4.86 -18.68 -5.96
N ALA A 255 5.43 -17.51 -5.65
CA ALA A 255 5.78 -17.13 -4.29
C ALA A 255 4.97 -15.91 -3.90
N VAL A 256 4.49 -15.88 -2.67
CA VAL A 256 3.72 -14.73 -2.16
C VAL A 256 4.59 -13.48 -2.15
N GLU A 257 5.84 -13.63 -1.70
CA GLU A 257 6.87 -12.61 -1.83
C GLU A 257 8.21 -13.28 -2.18
N ARG A 258 9.02 -12.60 -2.99
CA ARG A 258 10.41 -12.98 -3.27
C ARG A 258 11.35 -11.90 -2.75
N LEU A 259 12.29 -12.30 -1.90
CA LEU A 259 13.41 -11.46 -1.50
C LEU A 259 14.55 -11.56 -2.53
N ILE A 260 14.76 -10.49 -3.28
CA ILE A 260 15.91 -10.35 -4.17
C ILE A 260 17.04 -9.68 -3.40
N LYS A 261 18.21 -10.33 -3.43
CA LYS A 261 19.47 -9.86 -2.86
C LYS A 261 20.36 -9.42 -4.02
N ALA A 262 20.32 -8.13 -4.33
CA ALA A 262 21.05 -7.58 -5.47
C ALA A 262 22.37 -6.93 -5.03
N ARG A 263 23.47 -7.31 -5.66
CA ARG A 263 24.78 -6.66 -5.53
C ARG A 263 25.00 -5.81 -6.79
N ALA A 264 24.81 -4.50 -6.68
CA ALA A 264 24.94 -3.59 -7.82
C ALA A 264 26.30 -2.90 -7.83
N LYS A 265 26.82 -2.51 -9.00
CA LYS A 265 27.96 -1.57 -9.05
C LYS A 265 27.47 -0.16 -8.73
N VAL A 266 26.32 0.22 -9.26
CA VAL A 266 25.70 1.54 -9.05
C VAL A 266 24.24 1.40 -8.65
N LEU A 267 23.80 2.22 -7.69
CA LEU A 267 22.39 2.46 -7.40
C LEU A 267 22.04 3.87 -7.87
N VAL A 268 21.02 3.98 -8.72
CA VAL A 268 20.36 5.25 -9.05
C VAL A 268 19.06 5.32 -8.25
N ALA A 269 18.92 6.34 -7.41
CA ALA A 269 17.71 6.59 -6.65
C ALA A 269 16.83 7.62 -7.39
N ALA A 270 15.68 7.17 -7.89
CA ALA A 270 14.66 8.00 -8.51
C ALA A 270 13.29 7.84 -7.81
N PRO A 271 13.20 8.03 -6.47
CA PRO A 271 12.02 7.67 -5.68
C PRO A 271 10.82 8.61 -5.86
N GLY A 272 10.96 9.69 -6.62
CA GLY A 272 9.94 10.73 -6.75
C GLY A 272 9.79 11.58 -5.48
N LEU A 273 8.63 12.24 -5.36
CA LEU A 273 8.26 13.10 -4.25
C LEU A 273 6.89 12.70 -3.74
N ILE A 274 6.65 12.89 -2.45
CA ILE A 274 5.35 12.71 -1.81
C ILE A 274 4.78 14.08 -1.41
N GLU A 275 3.49 14.28 -1.66
CA GLU A 275 2.78 15.47 -1.20
C GLU A 275 2.67 15.46 0.33
N ARG A 276 2.69 16.64 0.94
CA ARG A 276 2.57 16.81 2.39
C ARG A 276 1.29 17.57 2.72
N PRO A 277 0.46 17.07 3.66
CA PRO A 277 -0.72 17.81 4.07
C PRO A 277 -0.33 19.05 4.89
N TYR A 278 -1.15 20.09 4.80
CA TYR A 278 -1.02 21.27 5.66
C TYR A 278 -1.53 21.00 7.08
N VAL A 279 -0.88 21.62 8.07
CA VAL A 279 -1.37 21.67 9.45
C VAL A 279 -2.16 22.96 9.61
N PHE A 280 -3.44 22.83 9.98
CA PHE A 280 -4.33 23.96 10.25
C PHE A 280 -4.97 23.81 11.63
N SER A 281 -5.33 24.94 12.25
CA SER A 281 -5.94 25.05 13.58
C SER A 281 -7.36 25.57 13.51
#